data_AF-A0A432SND8-F1
#
_entry.id   AF-A0A432SND8-F1
#
_cell.length_a   1.000
_cell.length_b   1.000
_cell.length_c   1.000
_cell.angle_alpha   90.00
_cell.angle_beta   90.00
_cell.angle_gamma   90.00
#
_symmetry.space_group_name_H-M   'P 1'
#
loop_
_entity.id
_entity.type
_entity.pdbx_description
1 polymer ?
#
loop_
_entity_poly.entity_id
_entity_poly.type
_entity_poly.pdbx_seq_one_letter_code
_entity_poly.pdbx_strand_id
1 'polypeptide(L)' 'MQKIRSTFTVSDFIIDELNEIAEELDEKKSHIVEKALSMYFDYLEAQIADKRLDDIKNGKEKVIPAEEVFKELGL' A
#
# COMPACT_ATOMS: atom_id res chain seq x y z
N MET A 1 -5.79 13.11 8.55
CA MET A 1 -4.37 12.72 8.40
C MET A 1 -3.56 13.94 8.03
N GLN A 2 -2.37 14.11 8.59
CA GLN A 2 -1.47 15.22 8.24
C GLN A 2 -0.80 14.95 6.89
N LYS A 3 -0.86 15.89 5.95
CA LYS A 3 -0.16 15.77 4.66
C LYS A 3 1.31 16.18 4.82
N ILE A 4 2.21 15.34 4.35
CA ILE A 4 3.67 15.58 4.35
C ILE A 4 4.10 15.86 2.91
N ARG A 5 4.97 16.86 2.71
CA ARG A 5 5.57 17.12 1.39
C ARG A 5 6.69 16.11 1.17
N SER A 6 6.58 15.33 0.11
CA SER A 6 7.60 14.37 -0.33
C SER A 6 8.14 14.76 -1.70
N THR A 7 9.43 14.52 -1.93
CA THR A 7 10.09 14.74 -3.23
C THR A 7 10.69 13.43 -3.70
N PHE A 8 10.50 13.09 -4.96
CA PHE A 8 11.04 11.87 -5.58
C PHE A 8 11.32 12.13 -7.07
N THR A 9 12.19 11.32 -7.65
CA THR A 9 12.52 11.38 -9.08
C THR A 9 11.57 10.48 -9.86
N VAL A 10 11.03 10.99 -10.97
CA VAL A 10 10.21 10.29 -11.94
C VAL A 10 10.63 10.71 -13.34
N SER A 11 10.28 9.91 -14.35
CA SER A 11 10.54 10.29 -15.75
C SER A 11 9.72 11.51 -16.16
N ASP A 12 10.26 12.24 -17.13
CA ASP A 12 9.59 13.34 -17.82
C ASP A 12 8.24 12.92 -18.38
N PHE A 13 8.20 11.78 -19.08
CA PHE A 13 6.98 11.20 -19.66
C PHE A 13 5.82 11.08 -18.65
N ILE A 14 6.11 10.56 -17.45
CA ILE A 14 5.07 10.38 -16.41
C ILE A 14 4.62 11.72 -15.84
N ILE A 15 5.51 12.70 -15.74
CA ILE A 15 5.15 14.06 -15.31
C ILE A 15 4.26 14.73 -16.34
N ASP A 16 4.53 14.56 -17.64
CA ASP A 16 3.74 15.12 -18.71
C ASP A 16 2.33 14.51 -18.73
N GLU A 17 2.20 13.18 -18.67
CA GLU A 17 0.89 12.52 -18.54
C GLU A 17 0.13 12.97 -17.28
N LEU A 18 0.81 13.08 -16.14
CA LEU A 18 0.18 13.55 -14.90
C LEU A 18 -0.30 15.00 -15.02
N ASN A 19 0.40 15.85 -15.78
CA ASN A 19 -0.03 17.22 -16.04
C ASN A 19 -1.30 17.25 -16.89
N GLU A 20 -1.33 16.49 -17.99
CA GLU A 20 -2.49 16.40 -18.90
C GLU A 20 -3.73 15.87 -18.17
N ILE A 21 -3.58 14.76 -17.42
CA ILE A 21 -4.68 14.16 -16.66
C ILE A 21 -5.20 15.12 -15.58
N ALA A 22 -4.29 15.82 -14.88
CA ALA A 22 -4.67 16.79 -13.86
C ALA A 22 -5.46 17.98 -14.43
N GLU A 23 -5.09 18.45 -15.62
CA GLU A 23 -5.78 19.53 -16.32
C GLU A 23 -7.16 19.09 -16.81
N GLU A 24 -7.23 17.94 -17.49
CA GLU A 24 -8.49 17.40 -18.03
C GLU A 24 -9.53 17.12 -16.93
N LEU A 25 -9.08 16.64 -15.76
CA LEU A 25 -9.95 16.30 -14.64
C LEU A 25 -10.19 17.47 -13.66
N ASP A 26 -9.57 18.63 -13.87
CA ASP A 26 -9.52 19.75 -12.91
C ASP A 26 -9.17 19.28 -11.49
N GLU A 27 -8.19 18.37 -11.37
CA GLU A 27 -7.78 17.76 -10.11
C GLU A 27 -6.31 18.03 -9.79
N LYS A 28 -5.99 18.24 -8.51
CA LYS A 28 -4.60 18.43 -8.09
C LYS A 28 -3.78 17.17 -8.35
N LYS A 29 -2.63 17.31 -9.02
CA LYS A 29 -1.62 16.24 -9.20
C LYS A 29 -1.35 15.44 -7.93
N SER A 30 -1.23 16.12 -6.79
CA SER A 30 -1.00 15.46 -5.49
C SER A 30 -2.12 14.50 -5.08
N HIS A 31 -3.38 14.80 -5.43
CA HIS A 31 -4.50 13.91 -5.14
C HIS A 31 -4.50 12.69 -6.06
N ILE A 32 -4.19 12.89 -7.35
CA ILE A 32 -4.05 11.80 -8.32
C ILE A 32 -2.94 10.84 -7.86
N VAL A 33 -1.77 11.38 -7.50
CA VAL A 33 -0.64 10.58 -6.97
C VAL A 33 -1.01 9.87 -5.68
N GLU A 34 -1.69 10.54 -4.74
CA GLU A 34 -2.13 9.95 -3.48
C GLU A 34 -3.10 8.77 -3.72
N LYS A 35 -4.06 8.91 -4.64
CA LYS A 35 -4.99 7.84 -5.03
C LYS A 35 -4.27 6.69 -5.71
N ALA A 36 -3.39 6.98 -6.68
CA ALA A 36 -2.64 5.97 -7.42
C ALA A 36 -1.74 5.14 -6.49
N LEU A 37 -1.02 5.79 -5.57
CA LEU A 37 -0.20 5.10 -4.57
C LEU A 37 -1.04 4.25 -3.64
N SER A 38 -2.19 4.75 -3.16
CA SER A 38 -3.09 3.97 -2.31
C SER A 38 -3.56 2.70 -3.01
N MET A 39 -4.03 2.81 -4.25
CA MET A 39 -4.47 1.66 -5.04
C MET A 39 -3.34 0.65 -5.29
N TYR A 40 -2.13 1.14 -5.57
CA TYR A 40 -0.98 0.27 -5.77
C TYR A 40 -0.57 -0.44 -4.47
N PHE A 41 -0.64 0.26 -3.32
CA PHE A 41 -0.37 -0.34 -2.03
C PHE A 41 -1.41 -1.41 -1.68
N ASP A 42 -2.69 -1.20 -1.92
CA ASP A 42 -3.73 -2.23 -1.72
C ASP A 42 -3.42 -3.50 -2.54
N TYR A 43 -2.99 -3.34 -3.79
CA TYR A 43 -2.56 -4.46 -4.63
C TYR A 43 -1.33 -5.17 -4.06
N LEU A 44 -0.30 -4.42 -3.64
CA LEU A 44 0.91 -5.01 -3.05
C LEU A 44 0.61 -5.71 -1.72
N GLU A 45 -0.30 -5.17 -0.90
CA GLU A 45 -0.71 -5.78 0.35
C GLU A 45 -1.35 -7.16 0.12
N ALA A 46 -2.19 -7.29 -0.91
CA ALA A 46 -2.75 -8.58 -1.30
C ALA A 46 -1.64 -9.59 -1.67
N GLN A 47 -0.64 -9.17 -2.46
CA GLN A 47 0.48 -10.04 -2.81
C GLN A 47 1.33 -10.45 -1.60
N ILE A 48 1.52 -9.53 -0.65
CA ILE A 48 2.22 -9.83 0.62
C ILE A 48 1.41 -10.82 1.45
N ALA A 49 0.09 -10.68 1.50
CA ALA A 49 -0.80 -11.60 2.21
C ALA A 49 -0.72 -13.02 1.62
N ASP A 50 -0.77 -13.15 0.29
CA ASP A 50 -0.61 -14.45 -0.40
C ASP A 50 0.74 -15.09 -0.06
N LYS A 51 1.82 -14.31 -0.09
CA LYS A 51 3.15 -14.81 0.30
C LYS A 51 3.17 -15.32 1.75
N ARG A 52 2.58 -14.58 2.69
CA ARG A 52 2.49 -15.01 4.11
C ARG A 52 1.70 -16.31 4.24
N LEU A 53 0.58 -16.45 3.51
CA LEU A 53 -0.19 -17.70 3.51
C LEU A 53 0.64 -18.88 3.00
N ASP A 54 1.43 -18.68 1.94
CA ASP A 54 2.30 -19.73 1.42
C ASP A 54 3.46 -20.06 2.36
N ASP A 55 4.04 -19.07 3.04
CA ASP A 55 5.09 -19.31 4.04
C ASP A 55 4.54 -20.11 5.25
N ILE A 56 3.29 -19.88 5.67
CA ILE A 56 2.60 -20.72 6.66
C ILE A 56 2.41 -22.16 6.13
N LYS A 57 1.88 -22.33 4.91
CA LYS A 57 1.67 -23.66 4.31
C LYS A 57 2.98 -24.45 4.19
N ASN A 58 4.08 -23.77 3.86
CA ASN A 58 5.40 -24.36 3.71
C ASN A 58 6.15 -24.51 5.05
N GLY A 59 5.52 -24.18 6.18
CA GLY A 59 6.10 -24.33 7.52
C GLY A 59 7.24 -23.35 7.84
N LYS A 60 7.41 -22.29 7.05
CA LYS A 60 8.41 -21.23 7.30
C LYS A 60 7.95 -20.24 8.35
N GLU A 61 6.63 -20.10 8.51
CA GLU A 61 6.00 -19.23 9.51
C GLU A 61 5.03 -20.06 10.37
N LYS A 62 4.93 -19.73 11.66
CA LYS A 62 4.08 -20.45 12.61
C LYS A 62 2.86 -19.61 12.96
N VAL A 63 1.71 -20.25 13.01
CA VAL A 63 0.50 -19.66 13.59
C VAL A 63 0.51 -19.84 15.10
N ILE A 64 0.06 -18.83 15.83
CA ILE A 64 -0.13 -18.87 17.28
C ILE A 64 -1.63 -19.12 17.54
N PRO A 65 -2.00 -20.11 18.36
CA PRO A 65 -3.40 -20.32 18.75
C PRO A 65 -3.98 -19.08 19.42
N ALA A 66 -5.23 -18.74 19.10
CA ALA A 66 -5.89 -17.56 19.65
C ALA A 66 -5.97 -17.58 21.19
N GLU A 67 -6.15 -18.76 21.80
CA GLU A 67 -6.18 -18.94 23.26
C GLU A 67 -4.86 -18.50 23.92
N GLU A 68 -3.71 -18.77 23.28
CA GLU A 68 -2.41 -18.35 23.79
C GLU A 68 -2.28 -16.82 23.74
N VAL A 69 -2.74 -16.21 22.65
CA VAL A 69 -2.76 -14.75 22.48
C VAL A 69 -3.66 -14.07 23.51
N PHE A 70 -4.88 -14.59 23.73
CA PHE A 70 -5.80 -14.02 24.72
C PHE A 70 -5.24 -14.10 26.14
N LYS A 71 -4.63 -15.24 26.49
CA LYS A 71 -3.96 -15.41 27.77
C LYS A 71 -2.81 -14.42 27.96
N GLU A 72 -2.00 -14.17 26.93
CA GLU A 72 -0.91 -13.19 26.98
C GLU A 72 -1.41 -11.75 27.12
N LEU A 73 -2.53 -11.42 26.47
CA LEU A 73 -3.15 -10.09 26.51
C LEU A 73 -4.05 -9.86 27.75
N GLY A 74 -4.30 -10.89 28.56
CA GLY A 74 -5.17 -10.81 29.74
C GLY A 74 -6.65 -10.62 29.38
N LEU A 75 -7.08 -11.16 28.24
CA LEU A 75 -8.46 -11.15 27.74
C LEU A 75 -9.21 -12.43 28.07
#